data_AF-K9PL71-F1
#
_entry.id   AF-K9PL71-F1
#
_cell.length_a   1.000
_cell.length_b   1.000
_cell.length_c   1.000
_cell.angle_alpha   90.00
_cell.angle_beta   90.00
_cell.angle_gamma   90.00
#
_symmetry.space_group_name_H-M   'P 1'
#
loop_
_entity.id
_entity.type
_entity.pdbx_description
1 polymer ?
#
loop_
_entity_poly.entity_id
_entity_poly.type
_entity_poly.pdbx_seq_one_letter_code
_entity_poly.pdbx_strand_id
1 'polypeptide(L)'
;MRYIFFSLLLPFWLTSVPNSTQNRDYESQISRNQNLASEQTDEKFYTTARDLVQQQVNLIARIEQALTEPDINPMRSVRGQLTIHVKSVEGFLNRQYQSPKTLCTPRVDSATKVPLSPEQLTESQVKIYCSLYTSSQELLKLTPVLDQLLSRRGELALVRPLPLVTGERQLDSVLTIAPIQRPHLGKRATPFSTWEPNLSPASAPIIGRNAKTAIANYQPPLQPAIASPQAALTVVAAAKKSLTTAQLAFPSETQFTDPQRNSAILDRFAYDIDSQEPQIHAKFLELPNTGIFRVLPYLTYYRPPNTLRNRLQTQVSDRYPFPSLGETQGGFTPSLALQLVGDRFAIKPQGADYSFMVDLGDVPLEKLDGKLQAVVSPMREFFLNYQPPQQLEALQVERRRFITGKDQNWKLSQVILADAQAELNHTYLVRSLQFQLPEKILSNTPISQPKPRLDPSQQLHSSDIILTFRPVRRRSDGSYTILWRVLNRLPDPQIENLQSQAINRE
;
A
#
# COMPACT_ATOMS: atom_id res chain seq x y z
N MET A 1 30.19 26.44 -32.69
CA MET A 1 30.62 25.03 -32.80
C MET A 1 29.45 24.17 -32.33
N ARG A 2 28.45 23.79 -33.16
CA ARG A 2 28.44 22.71 -34.17
C ARG A 2 29.17 21.45 -33.72
N TYR A 3 28.44 20.55 -33.06
CA TYR A 3 28.55 19.10 -33.29
C TYR A 3 27.15 18.49 -33.33
N ILE A 4 26.77 18.10 -34.55
CA ILE A 4 25.72 17.16 -34.93
C ILE A 4 26.38 15.78 -34.84
N PHE A 5 25.76 14.76 -34.25
CA PHE A 5 25.90 13.38 -34.75
C PHE A 5 24.73 12.49 -34.25
N PHE A 6 23.87 12.16 -35.22
CA PHE A 6 23.21 10.89 -35.49
C PHE A 6 22.24 10.26 -34.48
N SER A 7 20.97 10.46 -34.83
CA SER A 7 19.84 9.56 -34.68
C SER A 7 20.14 8.12 -35.10
N LEU A 8 19.85 7.16 -34.22
CA LEU A 8 19.59 5.76 -34.56
C LEU A 8 18.09 5.50 -34.33
N LEU A 9 17.33 5.58 -35.42
CA LEU A 9 15.94 5.16 -35.52
C LEU A 9 15.92 3.62 -35.54
N LEU A 10 15.48 3.00 -34.45
CA LEU A 10 15.11 1.58 -34.43
C LEU A 10 13.62 1.45 -34.78
N PRO A 11 13.25 0.73 -35.85
CA PRO A 11 11.86 0.43 -36.13
C PRO A 11 11.44 -0.72 -35.22
N PHE A 12 10.56 -0.48 -34.25
CA PHE A 12 9.86 -1.57 -33.58
C PHE A 12 8.78 -2.10 -34.53
N TRP A 13 9.13 -3.16 -35.23
CA TRP A 13 8.23 -3.99 -36.02
C TRP A 13 7.21 -4.67 -35.09
N LEU A 14 5.93 -4.50 -35.44
CA LEU A 14 4.82 -5.31 -34.96
C LEU A 14 5.03 -6.74 -35.44
N THR A 15 5.48 -7.64 -34.55
CA THR A 15 5.40 -9.08 -34.81
C THR A 15 4.04 -9.59 -34.33
N SER A 16 3.08 -9.60 -35.25
CA SER A 16 1.92 -10.48 -35.19
C SER A 16 2.41 -11.92 -35.27
N VAL A 17 2.12 -12.75 -34.28
CA VAL A 17 2.31 -14.20 -34.37
C VAL A 17 1.21 -14.76 -35.28
N PRO A 18 1.53 -15.39 -36.42
CA PRO A 18 0.53 -15.98 -37.29
C PRO A 18 0.03 -17.31 -36.73
N ASN A 19 -1.28 -17.54 -36.85
CA ASN A 19 -1.90 -18.85 -36.75
C ASN A 19 -1.25 -19.80 -37.77
N SER A 20 -0.61 -20.86 -37.31
CA SER A 20 -0.24 -21.99 -38.16
C SER A 20 -1.43 -22.91 -38.35
N THR A 21 -2.18 -22.69 -39.44
CA THR A 21 -2.95 -23.75 -40.10
C THR A 21 -1.96 -24.65 -40.83
N GLN A 22 -1.84 -25.91 -40.40
CA GLN A 22 -1.17 -26.94 -41.19
C GLN A 22 -2.15 -28.10 -41.39
N ASN A 23 -2.90 -28.00 -42.49
CA ASN A 23 -3.49 -29.16 -43.15
C ASN A 23 -2.35 -29.93 -43.83
N ARG A 24 -2.22 -31.21 -43.51
CA ARG A 24 -1.69 -32.19 -44.46
C ARG A 24 -2.44 -33.49 -44.26
N ASP A 25 -3.22 -33.83 -45.28
CA ASP A 25 -4.03 -35.03 -45.38
C ASP A 25 -3.18 -36.30 -45.41
N TYR A 26 -3.66 -37.34 -44.71
CA TYR A 26 -3.60 -38.72 -45.19
C TYR A 26 -4.78 -39.52 -44.59
N GLU A 27 -5.68 -39.94 -45.48
CA GLU A 27 -6.70 -40.99 -45.34
C GLU A 27 -6.07 -42.29 -44.76
N SER A 28 -6.72 -43.24 -44.09
CA SER A 28 -8.08 -43.51 -43.64
C SER A 28 -7.95 -44.76 -42.75
N GLN A 29 -8.52 -44.78 -41.55
CA GLN A 29 -8.99 -46.03 -40.93
C GLN A 29 -10.30 -45.76 -40.19
N ILE A 30 -11.37 -46.10 -40.88
CA ILE A 30 -12.77 -46.06 -40.46
C ILE A 30 -12.94 -47.12 -39.36
N SER A 31 -12.90 -46.69 -38.09
CA SER A 31 -13.56 -47.33 -36.92
C SER A 31 -13.02 -46.75 -35.58
N ARG A 32 -13.09 -45.42 -35.38
CA ARG A 32 -12.76 -44.81 -34.06
C ARG A 32 -13.43 -43.44 -33.81
N ASN A 33 -14.60 -43.19 -34.39
CA ASN A 33 -15.21 -41.85 -34.42
C ASN A 33 -16.25 -41.55 -33.33
N GLN A 34 -16.41 -42.38 -32.29
CA GLN A 34 -17.33 -42.08 -31.19
C GLN A 34 -16.67 -41.45 -29.95
N ASN A 35 -15.35 -41.54 -29.77
CA ASN A 35 -14.67 -41.01 -28.57
C ASN A 35 -13.91 -39.68 -28.79
N LEU A 36 -13.49 -39.36 -30.02
CA LEU A 36 -12.75 -38.12 -30.29
C LEU A 36 -13.62 -36.85 -30.26
N ALA A 37 -14.90 -36.96 -30.64
CA ALA A 37 -15.83 -35.84 -30.63
C ALA A 37 -16.20 -35.44 -29.19
N SER A 38 -16.34 -36.41 -28.28
CA SER A 38 -16.62 -36.17 -26.86
C SER A 38 -15.42 -35.57 -26.12
N GLU A 39 -14.20 -36.04 -26.41
CA GLU A 39 -12.97 -35.47 -25.83
C GLU A 39 -12.77 -33.99 -26.23
N GLN A 40 -12.99 -33.63 -27.50
CA GLN A 40 -12.88 -32.24 -27.96
C GLN A 40 -13.96 -31.32 -27.36
N THR A 41 -15.18 -31.81 -27.15
CA THR A 41 -16.25 -31.03 -26.51
C THR A 41 -16.00 -30.82 -25.02
N ASP A 42 -15.47 -31.83 -24.32
CA ASP A 42 -15.13 -31.75 -22.90
C ASP A 42 -13.97 -30.78 -22.66
N GLU A 43 -12.91 -30.86 -23.46
CA GLU A 43 -11.77 -29.95 -23.35
C GLU A 43 -12.18 -28.50 -23.62
N LYS A 44 -13.04 -28.28 -24.63
CA LYS A 44 -13.59 -26.94 -24.94
C LYS A 44 -14.50 -26.38 -23.85
N PHE A 45 -15.26 -27.25 -23.17
CA PHE A 45 -16.06 -26.85 -22.01
C PHE A 45 -15.16 -26.36 -20.87
N TYR A 46 -14.21 -27.20 -20.43
CA TYR A 46 -13.37 -26.87 -19.27
C TYR A 46 -12.49 -25.65 -19.51
N THR A 47 -11.91 -25.51 -20.70
CA THR A 47 -11.11 -24.32 -21.07
C THR A 47 -11.94 -23.03 -21.00
N THR A 48 -13.10 -23.01 -21.65
CA THR A 48 -13.99 -21.84 -21.66
C THR A 48 -14.52 -21.53 -20.25
N ALA A 49 -14.96 -22.56 -19.52
CA ALA A 49 -15.48 -22.40 -18.16
C ALA A 49 -14.40 -21.92 -17.19
N ARG A 50 -13.17 -22.43 -17.29
CA ARG A 50 -12.02 -21.99 -16.49
C ARG A 50 -11.74 -20.52 -16.71
N ASP A 51 -11.73 -20.06 -17.96
CA ASP A 51 -11.48 -18.67 -18.30
C ASP A 51 -12.58 -17.75 -17.73
N LEU A 52 -13.84 -18.16 -17.81
CA LEU A 52 -14.96 -17.42 -17.21
C LEU A 52 -14.87 -17.37 -15.69
N VAL A 53 -14.55 -18.49 -15.03
CA VAL A 53 -14.34 -18.52 -13.57
C VAL A 53 -13.19 -17.59 -13.18
N GLN A 54 -12.06 -17.64 -13.89
CA GLN A 54 -10.92 -16.77 -13.60
C GLN A 54 -11.24 -15.29 -13.83
N GLN A 55 -11.96 -14.97 -14.92
CA GLN A 55 -12.44 -13.60 -15.17
C GLN A 55 -13.36 -13.11 -14.05
N GLN A 56 -14.23 -13.98 -13.51
CA GLN A 56 -15.13 -13.64 -12.42
C GLN A 56 -14.39 -13.41 -11.10
N VAL A 57 -13.39 -14.25 -10.79
CA VAL A 57 -12.50 -14.05 -9.64
C VAL A 57 -11.77 -12.70 -9.75
N ASN A 58 -11.23 -12.39 -10.93
CA ASN A 58 -10.56 -11.12 -11.20
C ASN A 58 -11.52 -9.92 -11.06
N LEU A 59 -12.75 -10.05 -11.58
CA LEU A 59 -13.78 -9.01 -11.48
C LEU A 59 -14.17 -8.76 -10.02
N ILE A 60 -14.38 -9.81 -9.23
CA ILE A 60 -14.71 -9.69 -7.81
C ILE A 60 -13.62 -8.94 -7.06
N ALA A 61 -12.35 -9.28 -7.27
CA ALA A 61 -11.23 -8.58 -6.62
C ALA A 61 -11.21 -7.09 -6.97
N ARG A 62 -11.48 -6.74 -8.24
CA ARG A 62 -11.58 -5.33 -8.68
C ARG A 62 -12.79 -4.62 -8.07
N ILE A 63 -13.93 -5.30 -7.93
CA ILE A 63 -15.12 -4.74 -7.26
C ILE A 63 -14.76 -4.42 -5.80
N GLU A 64 -14.16 -5.35 -5.06
CA GLU A 64 -13.79 -5.14 -3.66
C GLU A 64 -12.82 -3.96 -3.49
N GLN A 65 -11.81 -3.88 -4.36
CA GLN A 65 -10.90 -2.73 -4.40
C GLN A 65 -11.68 -1.43 -4.68
N ALA A 66 -12.50 -1.42 -5.73
CA ALA A 66 -13.30 -0.27 -6.10
C ALA A 66 -14.24 0.17 -4.97
N LEU A 67 -14.83 -0.73 -4.17
CA LEU A 67 -15.71 -0.37 -3.06
C LEU A 67 -15.03 0.51 -1.99
N THR A 68 -13.71 0.41 -1.84
CA THR A 68 -12.94 1.19 -0.84
C THR A 68 -12.18 2.38 -1.42
N GLU A 69 -11.91 2.38 -2.73
CA GLU A 69 -11.18 3.46 -3.38
C GLU A 69 -12.06 4.71 -3.56
N PRO A 70 -11.54 5.93 -3.36
CA PRO A 70 -12.31 7.15 -3.58
C PRO A 70 -12.43 7.54 -5.06
N ASP A 71 -11.58 6.97 -5.91
CA ASP A 71 -11.60 7.25 -7.35
C ASP A 71 -12.86 6.69 -8.01
N ILE A 72 -13.44 7.49 -8.91
CA ILE A 72 -14.61 7.13 -9.69
C ILE A 72 -14.28 6.25 -10.89
N ASN A 73 -13.10 6.37 -11.48
CA ASN A 73 -12.75 5.62 -12.70
C ASN A 73 -12.70 4.10 -12.49
N PRO A 74 -12.09 3.56 -11.40
CA PRO A 74 -12.18 2.14 -11.07
C PRO A 74 -13.62 1.66 -10.93
N MET A 75 -14.48 2.45 -10.27
CA MET A 75 -15.89 2.13 -10.10
C MET A 75 -16.64 2.06 -11.45
N ARG A 76 -16.35 2.98 -12.38
CA ARG A 76 -16.94 2.95 -13.73
C ARG A 76 -16.48 1.73 -14.51
N SER A 77 -15.19 1.39 -14.37
CA SER A 77 -14.60 0.23 -15.01
C SER A 77 -15.25 -1.07 -14.54
N VAL A 78 -15.43 -1.26 -13.23
CA VAL A 78 -16.04 -2.50 -12.70
C VAL A 78 -17.50 -2.63 -13.06
N ARG A 79 -18.26 -1.52 -13.11
CA ARG A 79 -19.65 -1.54 -13.60
C ARG A 79 -19.74 -2.06 -15.04
N GLY A 80 -18.93 -1.51 -15.95
CA GLY A 80 -18.90 -1.94 -17.34
C GLY A 80 -18.44 -3.39 -17.50
N GLN A 81 -17.40 -3.78 -16.75
CA GLN A 81 -16.89 -5.16 -16.75
C GLN A 81 -17.93 -6.14 -16.22
N LEU A 82 -18.71 -5.78 -15.19
CA LEU A 82 -19.80 -6.61 -14.69
C LEU A 82 -20.85 -6.88 -15.76
N THR A 83 -21.31 -5.85 -16.48
CA THR A 83 -22.28 -6.02 -17.57
C THR A 83 -21.76 -6.93 -18.68
N ILE A 84 -20.52 -6.72 -19.12
CA ILE A 84 -19.89 -7.52 -20.18
C ILE A 84 -19.70 -8.97 -19.71
N HIS A 85 -19.21 -9.16 -18.49
CA HIS A 85 -18.94 -10.49 -17.93
C HIS A 85 -20.22 -11.31 -17.79
N VAL A 86 -21.29 -10.71 -17.25
CA VAL A 86 -22.60 -11.39 -17.14
C VAL A 86 -23.08 -11.85 -18.51
N LYS A 87 -22.97 -11.01 -19.55
CA LYS A 87 -23.37 -11.38 -20.92
C LYS A 87 -22.51 -12.50 -21.50
N SER A 88 -21.21 -12.51 -21.20
CA SER A 88 -20.31 -13.60 -21.56
C SER A 88 -20.72 -14.93 -20.92
N VAL A 89 -21.01 -14.91 -19.61
CA VAL A 89 -21.49 -16.07 -18.87
C VAL A 89 -22.85 -16.54 -19.40
N GLU A 90 -23.83 -15.65 -19.60
CA GLU A 90 -25.13 -16.00 -20.19
C GLU A 90 -24.97 -16.66 -21.57
N GLY A 91 -24.11 -16.10 -22.43
CA GLY A 91 -23.82 -16.65 -23.75
C GLY A 91 -23.19 -18.04 -23.70
N PHE A 92 -22.30 -18.28 -22.74
CA PHE A 92 -21.75 -19.62 -22.49
C PHE A 92 -22.83 -20.60 -21.99
N LEU A 93 -23.59 -20.22 -20.98
CA LEU A 93 -24.61 -21.08 -20.38
C LEU A 93 -25.67 -21.48 -21.42
N ASN A 94 -26.19 -20.53 -22.19
CA ASN A 94 -27.21 -20.78 -23.22
C ASN A 94 -26.73 -21.70 -24.36
N ARG A 95 -25.42 -21.75 -24.64
CA ARG A 95 -24.84 -22.68 -25.62
C ARG A 95 -24.77 -24.11 -25.11
N GLN A 96 -24.58 -24.29 -23.80
CA GLN A 96 -24.52 -25.62 -23.19
C GLN A 96 -25.93 -26.15 -22.90
N TYR A 97 -26.82 -25.31 -22.37
CA TYR A 97 -28.18 -25.69 -22.04
C TYR A 97 -29.13 -24.48 -22.09
N GLN A 98 -30.22 -24.60 -22.85
CA GLN A 98 -31.13 -23.48 -23.15
C GLN A 98 -31.85 -22.89 -21.91
N SER A 99 -31.97 -23.65 -20.81
CA SER A 99 -32.65 -23.21 -19.60
C SER A 99 -31.78 -23.42 -18.34
N PRO A 100 -30.86 -22.47 -18.04
CA PRO A 100 -29.97 -22.58 -16.87
C PRO A 100 -30.74 -22.67 -15.55
N LYS A 101 -31.86 -21.95 -15.44
CA LYS A 101 -32.67 -21.89 -14.22
C LYS A 101 -33.23 -23.26 -13.84
N THR A 102 -33.72 -24.03 -14.81
CA THR A 102 -34.35 -25.34 -14.54
C THR A 102 -33.33 -26.41 -14.14
N LEU A 103 -32.10 -26.33 -14.65
CA LEU A 103 -31.02 -27.27 -14.32
C LEU A 103 -30.46 -27.01 -12.91
N CYS A 104 -30.41 -25.75 -12.48
CA CYS A 104 -29.66 -25.34 -11.29
C CYS A 104 -30.50 -25.05 -10.04
N THR A 105 -31.83 -25.02 -10.12
CA THR A 105 -32.69 -24.99 -8.93
C THR A 105 -32.90 -26.40 -8.39
N PRO A 106 -32.61 -26.67 -7.10
CA PRO A 106 -32.95 -27.96 -6.48
C PRO A 106 -34.47 -28.09 -6.42
N ARG A 107 -35.03 -29.14 -7.06
CA ARG A 107 -36.44 -29.49 -6.90
C ARG A 107 -36.63 -30.07 -5.50
N VAL A 108 -37.53 -29.47 -4.73
CA VAL A 108 -37.89 -29.89 -3.36
C VAL A 108 -38.72 -31.19 -3.37
N ASP A 109 -39.25 -31.60 -4.53
CA ASP A 109 -40.05 -32.81 -4.66
C ASP A 109 -39.26 -33.95 -5.33
N SER A 110 -38.75 -34.84 -4.47
CA SER A 110 -38.17 -36.14 -4.84
C SER A 110 -39.24 -37.05 -5.47
N ALA A 111 -39.31 -37.13 -6.80
CA ALA A 111 -39.89 -38.29 -7.51
C ALA A 111 -39.59 -38.33 -9.02
N THR A 112 -39.16 -37.23 -9.65
CA THR A 112 -38.81 -37.23 -11.08
C THR A 112 -37.36 -36.85 -11.26
N LYS A 113 -36.49 -37.87 -11.34
CA LYS A 113 -35.17 -37.72 -11.97
C LYS A 113 -35.44 -37.17 -13.37
N VAL A 114 -35.15 -35.89 -13.60
CA VAL A 114 -35.01 -35.40 -14.97
C VAL A 114 -33.93 -36.30 -15.58
N PRO A 115 -34.20 -37.02 -16.68
CA PRO A 115 -33.16 -37.78 -17.31
C PRO A 115 -32.11 -36.75 -17.76
N LEU A 116 -30.94 -36.77 -17.11
CA LEU A 116 -29.72 -36.31 -17.74
C LEU A 116 -29.62 -37.17 -19.00
N SER A 117 -30.10 -36.66 -20.13
CA SER A 117 -29.80 -37.30 -21.41
C SER A 117 -28.29 -37.44 -21.46
N PRO A 118 -27.75 -38.65 -21.71
CA PRO A 118 -26.33 -38.96 -21.56
C PRO A 118 -25.38 -38.20 -22.50
N GLU A 119 -25.86 -37.20 -23.24
CA GLU A 119 -25.15 -36.51 -24.31
C GLU A 119 -24.70 -35.07 -24.00
N GLN A 120 -24.98 -34.47 -22.83
CA GLN A 120 -24.75 -33.01 -22.69
C GLN A 120 -23.79 -32.52 -21.59
N LEU A 121 -23.82 -33.02 -20.34
CA LEU A 121 -22.86 -32.57 -19.30
C LEU A 121 -22.65 -33.65 -18.23
N THR A 122 -21.40 -33.82 -17.76
CA THR A 122 -21.06 -34.67 -16.61
C THR A 122 -21.44 -34.03 -15.27
N GLU A 123 -21.46 -34.78 -14.17
CA GLU A 123 -21.82 -34.26 -12.85
C GLU A 123 -20.91 -33.08 -12.41
N SER A 124 -19.61 -33.16 -12.69
CA SER A 124 -18.65 -32.09 -12.40
C SER A 124 -18.91 -30.86 -13.27
N GLN A 125 -19.22 -31.05 -14.56
CA GLN A 125 -19.59 -29.96 -15.46
C GLN A 125 -20.90 -29.28 -15.04
N VAL A 126 -21.91 -30.03 -14.58
CA VAL A 126 -23.15 -29.48 -14.03
C VAL A 126 -22.87 -28.63 -12.78
N LYS A 127 -21.98 -29.08 -11.89
CA LYS A 127 -21.57 -28.30 -10.70
C LYS A 127 -20.90 -26.98 -11.09
N ILE A 128 -19.98 -26.99 -12.07
CA ILE A 128 -19.32 -25.78 -12.58
C ILE A 128 -20.35 -24.84 -13.23
N TYR A 129 -21.19 -25.39 -14.12
CA TYR A 129 -22.25 -24.66 -14.82
C TYR A 129 -23.18 -23.94 -13.85
N CYS A 130 -23.71 -24.65 -12.86
CA CYS A 130 -24.66 -24.09 -11.89
C CYS A 130 -24.01 -23.11 -10.92
N SER A 131 -22.73 -23.31 -10.60
CA SER A 131 -21.97 -22.37 -9.79
C SER A 131 -21.70 -21.05 -10.53
N LEU A 132 -21.36 -21.11 -11.82
CA LEU A 132 -21.21 -19.94 -12.69
C LEU A 132 -22.53 -19.17 -12.84
N TYR A 133 -23.63 -19.88 -13.09
CA TYR A 133 -24.97 -19.27 -13.14
C TYR A 133 -25.31 -18.55 -11.84
N THR A 134 -25.25 -19.26 -10.71
CA THR A 134 -25.60 -18.71 -9.39
C THR A 134 -24.74 -17.51 -9.05
N SER A 135 -23.41 -17.62 -9.23
CA SER A 135 -22.49 -16.54 -8.92
C SER A 135 -22.72 -15.31 -9.80
N SER A 136 -23.02 -15.50 -11.09
CA SER A 136 -23.35 -14.40 -12.01
C SER A 136 -24.64 -13.67 -11.61
N GLN A 137 -25.68 -14.43 -11.21
CA GLN A 137 -26.94 -13.86 -10.72
C GLN A 137 -26.76 -13.10 -9.39
N GLU A 138 -25.91 -13.59 -8.50
CA GLU A 138 -25.56 -12.83 -7.28
C GLU A 138 -24.85 -11.53 -7.64
N LEU A 139 -23.81 -11.57 -8.48
CA LEU A 139 -23.07 -10.36 -8.86
C LEU A 139 -23.94 -9.30 -9.54
N LEU A 140 -24.95 -9.69 -10.32
CA LEU A 140 -25.90 -8.75 -10.92
C LEU A 140 -26.62 -7.88 -9.89
N LYS A 141 -26.85 -8.40 -8.67
CA LYS A 141 -27.49 -7.64 -7.57
C LYS A 141 -26.63 -6.48 -7.09
N LEU A 142 -25.33 -6.43 -7.44
CA LEU A 142 -24.47 -5.29 -7.13
C LEU A 142 -24.76 -4.06 -7.99
N THR A 143 -25.36 -4.21 -9.17
CA THR A 143 -25.61 -3.10 -10.11
C THR A 143 -26.21 -1.84 -9.45
N PRO A 144 -27.35 -1.92 -8.71
CA PRO A 144 -27.91 -0.74 -8.06
C PRO A 144 -26.98 -0.12 -7.00
N VAL A 145 -26.19 -0.95 -6.29
CA VAL A 145 -25.24 -0.46 -5.28
C VAL A 145 -24.07 0.26 -5.95
N LEU A 146 -23.54 -0.29 -7.04
CA LEU A 146 -22.47 0.34 -7.82
C LEU A 146 -22.95 1.67 -8.42
N ASP A 147 -24.19 1.74 -8.92
CA ASP A 147 -24.77 2.98 -9.48
C ASP A 147 -24.93 4.07 -8.43
N GLN A 148 -25.41 3.71 -7.24
CA GLN A 148 -25.51 4.62 -6.11
C GLN A 148 -24.12 5.14 -5.68
N LEU A 149 -23.12 4.26 -5.59
CA LEU A 149 -21.75 4.64 -5.22
C LEU A 149 -21.10 5.51 -6.29
N LEU A 150 -21.32 5.21 -7.57
CA LEU A 150 -20.85 6.02 -8.69
C LEU A 150 -21.40 7.43 -8.63
N SER A 151 -22.71 7.57 -8.41
CA SER A 151 -23.35 8.88 -8.28
C SER A 151 -22.68 9.70 -7.17
N ARG A 152 -22.50 9.12 -5.98
CA ARG A 152 -21.85 9.80 -4.83
C ARG A 152 -20.39 10.15 -5.08
N ARG A 153 -19.64 9.29 -5.77
CA ARG A 153 -18.22 9.57 -6.09
C ARG A 153 -18.06 10.57 -7.24
N GLY A 154 -19.12 10.77 -8.02
CA GLY A 154 -19.21 11.81 -9.02
C GLY A 154 -19.11 13.23 -8.46
N GLU A 155 -19.16 13.39 -7.13
CA GLU A 155 -18.94 14.66 -6.42
C GLU A 155 -17.48 14.87 -6.00
N LEU A 156 -16.62 13.84 -6.07
CA LEU A 156 -15.25 13.89 -5.58
C LEU A 156 -14.23 14.27 -6.66
N ALA A 157 -14.48 13.90 -7.92
CA ALA A 157 -13.56 14.11 -9.03
C ALA A 157 -14.27 14.36 -10.36
N LEU A 158 -13.62 15.16 -11.22
CA LEU A 158 -14.01 15.43 -12.60
C LEU A 158 -14.20 14.12 -13.36
N VAL A 159 -15.47 13.81 -13.63
CA VAL A 159 -15.87 12.68 -14.45
C VAL A 159 -15.84 13.12 -15.89
N ARG A 160 -14.78 12.76 -16.63
CA ARG A 160 -14.83 12.93 -18.08
C ARG A 160 -15.97 12.06 -18.65
N PRO A 161 -16.87 12.62 -19.48
CA PRO A 161 -17.92 11.84 -20.12
C PRO A 161 -17.30 10.66 -20.88
N LEU A 162 -17.96 9.50 -20.82
CA LEU A 162 -17.58 8.39 -21.69
C LEU A 162 -18.11 8.72 -23.07
N PRO A 163 -17.27 8.72 -24.12
CA PRO A 163 -17.74 8.89 -25.47
C PRO A 163 -18.74 7.77 -25.76
N LEU A 164 -19.98 8.17 -26.09
CA LEU A 164 -21.07 7.25 -26.43
C LEU A 164 -20.75 6.59 -27.78
N VAL A 165 -20.04 5.45 -27.77
CA VAL A 165 -19.74 4.58 -28.94
C VAL A 165 -19.02 5.29 -30.12
N THR A 166 -18.89 6.62 -30.05
CA THR A 166 -18.27 7.54 -30.98
C THR A 166 -17.54 8.54 -30.11
N GLY A 167 -16.22 8.64 -30.26
CA GLY A 167 -15.40 9.59 -29.52
C GLY A 167 -16.01 10.98 -29.47
N GLU A 168 -15.95 11.67 -28.34
CA GLU A 168 -16.10 13.12 -28.38
C GLU A 168 -14.94 13.67 -29.22
N ARG A 169 -15.28 14.26 -30.38
CA ARG A 169 -14.32 15.06 -31.15
C ARG A 169 -14.04 16.30 -30.30
N GLN A 170 -12.82 16.45 -29.78
CA GLN A 170 -12.38 17.77 -29.36
C GLN A 170 -12.45 18.67 -30.60
N LEU A 171 -13.26 19.72 -30.56
CA LEU A 171 -13.28 20.72 -31.62
C LEU A 171 -11.92 21.41 -31.64
N ASP A 172 -11.01 20.91 -32.47
CA ASP A 172 -9.79 21.61 -32.83
C ASP A 172 -10.14 22.56 -33.97
N SER A 173 -9.93 23.86 -33.80
CA SER A 173 -10.38 24.89 -34.75
C SER A 173 -9.66 24.81 -36.10
N VAL A 174 -8.64 23.96 -36.22
CA VAL A 174 -7.75 23.87 -37.38
C VAL A 174 -7.82 22.50 -38.08
N LEU A 175 -8.24 21.42 -37.42
CA LEU A 175 -8.19 20.06 -37.98
C LEU A 175 -9.59 19.46 -38.23
N THR A 176 -9.92 19.17 -39.48
CA THR A 176 -11.20 18.56 -39.93
C THR A 176 -11.43 17.12 -39.43
N ILE A 177 -10.40 16.47 -38.86
CA ILE A 177 -10.49 15.16 -38.20
C ILE A 177 -9.74 15.24 -36.87
N ALA A 178 -10.39 15.73 -35.83
CA ALA A 178 -9.84 15.70 -34.49
C ALA A 178 -9.72 14.26 -33.96
N PRO A 179 -8.62 13.90 -33.28
CA PRO A 179 -8.42 12.56 -32.75
C PRO A 179 -9.47 12.22 -31.69
N ILE A 180 -10.07 11.03 -31.82
CA ILE A 180 -10.98 10.46 -30.82
C ILE A 180 -10.17 10.15 -29.56
N GLN A 181 -10.35 10.95 -28.51
CA GLN A 181 -9.71 10.66 -27.23
C GLN A 181 -10.66 9.83 -26.35
N ARG A 182 -10.34 8.55 -26.16
CA ARG A 182 -11.08 7.69 -25.22
C ARG A 182 -10.65 8.04 -23.78
N PRO A 183 -11.57 8.16 -22.82
CA PRO A 183 -11.23 8.36 -21.43
C PRO A 183 -10.45 7.14 -20.94
N HIS A 184 -9.27 7.42 -20.39
CA HIS A 184 -8.39 6.39 -19.88
C HIS A 184 -8.85 5.99 -18.47
N LEU A 185 -9.78 5.03 -18.36
CA LEU A 185 -10.31 4.58 -17.06
C LEU A 185 -9.23 3.96 -16.14
N GLY A 186 -8.06 3.62 -16.68
CA GLY A 186 -6.89 3.24 -15.87
C GLY A 186 -6.11 4.40 -15.25
N LYS A 187 -6.43 5.66 -15.58
CA LYS A 187 -5.81 6.85 -14.96
C LYS A 187 -6.71 7.37 -13.85
N ARG A 188 -6.08 7.92 -12.81
CA ARG A 188 -6.83 8.50 -11.70
C ARG A 188 -7.67 9.69 -12.13
N ALA A 189 -8.88 9.80 -11.61
CA ALA A 189 -9.73 10.96 -11.87
C ALA A 189 -9.15 12.23 -11.22
N THR A 190 -9.28 13.37 -11.90
CA THR A 190 -8.83 14.66 -11.39
C THR A 190 -9.81 15.15 -10.31
N PRO A 191 -9.40 15.36 -9.05
CA PRO A 191 -10.32 15.79 -7.99
C PRO A 191 -10.93 17.17 -8.28
N PHE A 192 -12.16 17.45 -7.82
CA PHE A 192 -12.77 18.79 -7.99
C PHE A 192 -12.14 19.84 -7.05
N SER A 193 -11.79 19.44 -5.83
CA SER A 193 -11.42 20.33 -4.73
C SER A 193 -9.98 20.14 -4.26
N THR A 194 -9.02 20.09 -5.20
CA THR A 194 -7.60 20.01 -4.84
C THR A 194 -6.80 21.00 -5.66
N TRP A 195 -6.86 22.27 -5.28
CA TRP A 195 -5.68 23.12 -5.39
C TRP A 195 -4.93 22.98 -4.07
N GLU A 196 -4.36 21.80 -3.84
CA GLU A 196 -3.36 21.63 -2.79
C GLU A 196 -2.04 22.15 -3.37
N PRO A 197 -1.50 23.24 -2.81
CA PRO A 197 -0.22 23.76 -3.25
C PRO A 197 0.85 22.73 -2.92
N ASN A 198 1.78 22.54 -3.85
CA ASN A 198 2.95 21.70 -3.61
C ASN A 198 3.91 22.44 -2.68
N LEU A 199 3.57 22.45 -1.39
CA LEU A 199 4.38 23.04 -0.34
C LEU A 199 5.42 22.01 0.12
N SER A 200 6.65 22.48 0.35
CA SER A 200 7.61 21.70 1.11
C SER A 200 6.99 21.30 2.45
N PRO A 201 7.26 20.09 2.95
CA PRO A 201 6.72 19.64 4.24
C PRO A 201 7.03 20.70 5.30
N ALA A 202 5.98 21.16 5.98
CA ALA A 202 6.11 22.20 6.99
C ALA A 202 7.13 21.75 8.06
N SER A 203 7.94 22.69 8.54
CA SER A 203 8.81 22.44 9.68
C SER A 203 7.98 21.85 10.83
N ALA A 204 8.55 20.89 11.56
CA ALA A 204 7.83 20.26 12.66
C ALA A 204 7.19 21.30 13.59
N PRO A 205 5.90 21.12 13.96
CA PRO A 205 5.19 22.10 14.77
C PRO A 205 5.90 22.29 16.11
N ILE A 206 5.99 23.54 16.54
CA ILE A 206 6.44 23.89 17.89
C ILE A 206 5.28 23.58 18.83
N ILE A 207 5.44 22.63 19.73
CA ILE A 207 4.47 22.32 20.77
C ILE A 207 4.25 23.57 21.62
N GLY A 208 2.99 23.96 21.77
CA GLY A 208 2.59 25.14 22.56
C GLY A 208 2.64 26.47 21.80
N ARG A 209 2.92 26.46 20.49
CA ARG A 209 2.72 27.65 19.65
C ARG A 209 1.83 27.32 18.46
N ASN A 210 1.00 28.28 18.08
CA ASN A 210 0.28 28.20 16.81
C ASN A 210 1.32 28.21 15.69
N ALA A 211 1.44 27.08 14.98
CA ALA A 211 2.32 26.98 13.83
C ALA A 211 1.84 27.96 12.76
N LYS A 212 2.74 28.83 12.28
CA LYS A 212 2.45 29.63 11.10
C LYS A 212 2.29 28.66 9.92
N THR A 213 1.09 28.63 9.34
CA THR A 213 0.86 27.89 8.11
C THR A 213 1.61 28.59 6.98
N ALA A 214 2.15 27.82 6.02
CA ALA A 214 2.84 28.39 4.86
C ALA A 214 1.92 29.31 4.03
N ILE A 215 0.60 29.05 4.09
CA ILE A 215 -0.44 29.88 3.48
C ILE A 215 -1.43 30.26 4.57
N ALA A 216 -1.65 31.56 4.76
CA ALA A 216 -2.60 32.07 5.74
C ALA A 216 -4.01 31.54 5.43
N ASN A 217 -4.73 31.10 6.49
CA ASN A 217 -6.10 30.59 6.41
C ASN A 217 -6.32 29.41 5.46
N TYR A 218 -5.26 28.75 4.99
CA TYR A 218 -5.39 27.55 4.18
C TYR A 218 -5.83 26.37 5.04
N GLN A 219 -6.99 25.81 4.69
CA GLN A 219 -7.47 24.54 5.25
C GLN A 219 -7.33 23.47 4.16
N PRO A 220 -6.51 22.42 4.38
CA PRO A 220 -6.39 21.35 3.41
C PRO A 220 -7.74 20.63 3.23
N PRO A 221 -8.07 20.20 2.01
CA PRO A 221 -9.35 19.54 1.75
C PRO A 221 -9.42 18.22 2.51
N LEU A 222 -10.55 18.03 3.22
CA LEU A 222 -10.79 16.82 3.98
C LEU A 222 -10.91 15.63 3.03
N GLN A 223 -10.08 14.61 3.26
CA GLN A 223 -10.10 13.39 2.47
C GLN A 223 -11.34 12.53 2.82
N PRO A 224 -11.93 11.83 1.82
CA PRO A 224 -13.13 11.04 2.05
C PRO A 224 -12.88 9.85 2.99
N ALA A 225 -13.87 9.48 3.79
CA ALA A 225 -13.94 8.19 4.49
C ALA A 225 -14.96 7.30 3.82
N ILE A 226 -14.49 6.24 3.18
CA ILE A 226 -15.35 5.33 2.43
C ILE A 226 -15.23 3.96 3.08
N ALA A 227 -16.31 3.49 3.69
CA ALA A 227 -16.46 2.11 4.11
C ALA A 227 -17.21 1.33 3.03
N SER A 228 -16.86 0.05 2.86
CA SER A 228 -17.60 -0.85 1.96
C SER A 228 -19.03 -1.05 2.49
N PRO A 229 -20.08 -0.84 1.67
CA PRO A 229 -21.46 -1.07 2.11
C PRO A 229 -21.69 -2.55 2.46
N GLN A 230 -22.36 -2.82 3.58
CA GLN A 230 -22.64 -4.20 4.01
C GLN A 230 -23.41 -5.00 2.95
N ALA A 231 -24.36 -4.37 2.26
CA ALA A 231 -25.11 -4.99 1.17
C ALA A 231 -24.22 -5.43 -0.01
N ALA A 232 -23.13 -4.71 -0.29
CA ALA A 232 -22.18 -5.13 -1.32
C ALA A 232 -21.33 -6.31 -0.84
N LEU A 233 -20.88 -6.27 0.42
CA LEU A 233 -20.05 -7.32 1.01
C LEU A 233 -20.78 -8.66 1.08
N THR A 234 -22.07 -8.67 1.43
CA THR A 234 -22.87 -9.91 1.48
C THR A 234 -23.03 -10.55 0.10
N VAL A 235 -23.29 -9.74 -0.93
CA VAL A 235 -23.43 -10.22 -2.32
C VAL A 235 -22.09 -10.75 -2.85
N VAL A 236 -20.99 -10.03 -2.62
CA VAL A 236 -19.64 -10.49 -3.01
C VAL A 236 -19.29 -11.81 -2.30
N ALA A 237 -19.58 -11.93 -1.00
CA ALA A 237 -19.32 -13.17 -0.26
C ALA A 237 -20.14 -14.35 -0.79
N ALA A 238 -21.42 -14.13 -1.12
CA ALA A 238 -22.26 -15.16 -1.74
C ALA A 238 -21.71 -15.61 -3.11
N ALA A 239 -21.34 -14.66 -3.96
CA ALA A 239 -20.75 -14.95 -5.26
C ALA A 239 -19.42 -15.73 -5.15
N LYS A 240 -18.54 -15.35 -4.20
CA LYS A 240 -17.29 -16.06 -3.92
C LYS A 240 -17.54 -17.50 -3.47
N LYS A 241 -18.49 -17.74 -2.57
CA LYS A 241 -18.85 -19.08 -2.10
C LYS A 241 -19.20 -20.01 -3.26
N SER A 242 -20.03 -19.53 -4.20
CA SER A 242 -20.37 -20.30 -5.41
C SER A 242 -19.16 -20.56 -6.31
N LEU A 243 -18.25 -19.60 -6.47
CA LEU A 243 -17.03 -19.81 -7.27
C LEU A 243 -16.08 -20.82 -6.62
N THR A 244 -15.96 -20.84 -5.30
CA THR A 244 -15.18 -21.87 -4.61
C THR A 244 -15.74 -23.27 -4.89
N THR A 245 -17.07 -23.42 -4.91
CA THR A 245 -17.70 -24.67 -5.34
C THR A 245 -17.38 -25.02 -6.79
N ALA A 246 -17.36 -24.03 -7.69
CA ALA A 246 -16.96 -24.25 -9.08
C ALA A 246 -15.51 -24.74 -9.18
N GLN A 247 -14.58 -24.06 -8.52
CA GLN A 247 -13.14 -24.36 -8.56
C GLN A 247 -12.84 -25.78 -8.08
N LEU A 248 -13.52 -26.25 -7.03
CA LEU A 248 -13.39 -27.62 -6.51
C LEU A 248 -13.94 -28.70 -7.46
N ALA A 249 -14.78 -28.33 -8.43
CA ALA A 249 -15.35 -29.26 -9.41
C ALA A 249 -14.52 -29.38 -10.70
N PHE A 250 -13.47 -28.56 -10.87
CA PHE A 250 -12.52 -28.72 -11.98
C PHE A 250 -11.57 -29.92 -11.73
N PRO A 251 -10.98 -30.49 -12.80
CA PRO A 251 -9.90 -31.46 -12.67
C PRO A 251 -8.73 -30.90 -11.84
N SER A 252 -8.04 -31.76 -11.10
CA SER A 252 -6.97 -31.39 -10.14
C SER A 252 -5.80 -30.63 -10.75
N GLU A 253 -5.57 -30.76 -12.05
CA GLU A 253 -4.52 -30.06 -12.79
C GLU A 253 -4.86 -28.57 -13.06
N THR A 254 -6.13 -28.18 -12.88
CA THR A 254 -6.59 -26.82 -13.16
C THR A 254 -6.21 -25.86 -12.02
N GLN A 255 -5.31 -24.93 -12.31
CA GLN A 255 -4.91 -23.89 -11.36
C GLN A 255 -5.64 -22.57 -11.62
N PHE A 256 -6.13 -21.96 -10.54
CA PHE A 256 -6.71 -20.61 -10.54
C PHE A 256 -5.78 -19.65 -9.81
N THR A 257 -5.68 -18.43 -10.31
CA THR A 257 -4.93 -17.37 -9.64
C THR A 257 -5.84 -16.58 -8.72
N ASP A 258 -5.34 -16.27 -7.52
CA ASP A 258 -6.03 -15.39 -6.57
C ASP A 258 -5.40 -13.98 -6.63
N PRO A 259 -6.11 -12.98 -7.19
CA PRO A 259 -5.63 -11.62 -7.27
C PRO A 259 -5.37 -11.00 -5.90
N GLN A 260 -6.12 -11.37 -4.86
CA GLN A 260 -5.93 -10.82 -3.52
C GLN A 260 -4.60 -11.29 -2.95
N ARG A 261 -4.30 -12.59 -3.05
CA ARG A 261 -3.00 -13.15 -2.66
C ARG A 261 -1.85 -12.51 -3.44
N ASN A 262 -1.99 -12.35 -4.75
CA ASN A 262 -0.97 -11.69 -5.57
C ASN A 262 -0.76 -10.22 -5.16
N SER A 263 -1.84 -9.49 -4.88
CA SER A 263 -1.75 -8.10 -4.43
C SER A 263 -1.05 -7.99 -3.07
N ALA A 264 -1.30 -8.92 -2.15
CA ALA A 264 -0.62 -8.98 -0.86
C ALA A 264 0.87 -9.30 -1.00
N ILE A 265 1.24 -10.20 -1.93
CA ILE A 265 2.64 -10.51 -2.24
C ILE A 265 3.35 -9.28 -2.81
N LEU A 266 2.72 -8.58 -3.77
CA LEU A 266 3.27 -7.36 -4.37
C LEU A 266 3.39 -6.22 -3.36
N ASP A 267 2.43 -6.09 -2.45
CA ASP A 267 2.47 -5.09 -1.39
C ASP A 267 3.63 -5.34 -0.42
N ARG A 268 3.84 -6.60 0.00
CA ARG A 268 5.02 -6.97 0.79
C ARG A 268 6.31 -6.74 0.02
N PHE A 269 6.37 -7.12 -1.26
CA PHE A 269 7.54 -6.86 -2.09
C PHE A 269 7.84 -5.35 -2.21
N ALA A 270 6.81 -4.50 -2.22
CA ALA A 270 6.95 -3.05 -2.33
C ALA A 270 7.45 -2.40 -1.04
N TYR A 271 7.01 -2.86 0.14
CA TYR A 271 7.23 -2.14 1.40
C TYR A 271 8.01 -2.93 2.46
N ASP A 272 7.96 -4.26 2.43
CA ASP A 272 8.62 -5.13 3.38
C ASP A 272 10.04 -5.50 2.91
N ILE A 273 10.74 -6.23 3.76
CA ILE A 273 12.00 -6.87 3.45
C ILE A 273 11.79 -8.11 2.58
N ASP A 274 12.79 -8.41 1.74
CA ASP A 274 12.85 -9.68 1.02
C ASP A 274 12.97 -10.85 2.01
N SER A 275 12.19 -11.91 1.81
CA SER A 275 12.13 -13.05 2.73
C SER A 275 13.47 -13.80 2.87
N GLN A 276 14.37 -13.66 1.89
CA GLN A 276 15.70 -14.28 1.94
C GLN A 276 16.72 -13.44 2.73
N GLU A 277 16.52 -12.13 2.89
CA GLU A 277 17.50 -11.24 3.53
C GLU A 277 17.77 -11.56 5.02
N PRO A 278 16.76 -11.89 5.84
CA PRO A 278 17.02 -12.33 7.21
C PRO A 278 17.89 -13.59 7.29
N GLN A 279 17.79 -14.49 6.31
CA GLN A 279 18.59 -15.72 6.29
C GLN A 279 20.06 -15.43 5.95
N ILE A 280 20.31 -14.49 5.04
CA ILE A 280 21.67 -14.04 4.67
C ILE A 280 22.38 -13.45 5.90
N HIS A 281 21.66 -12.75 6.76
CA HIS A 281 22.20 -12.07 7.94
C HIS A 281 21.91 -12.81 9.25
N ALA A 282 21.54 -14.09 9.22
CA ALA A 282 21.09 -14.86 10.39
C ALA A 282 22.09 -14.78 11.55
N LYS A 283 23.39 -14.95 11.28
CA LYS A 283 24.46 -14.88 12.29
C LYS A 283 24.50 -13.55 13.04
N PHE A 284 24.22 -12.43 12.36
CA PHE A 284 24.16 -11.12 13.01
C PHE A 284 22.87 -10.99 13.82
N LEU A 285 21.75 -11.49 13.30
CA LEU A 285 20.43 -11.42 13.94
C LEU A 285 20.30 -12.31 15.18
N GLU A 286 21.21 -13.26 15.39
CA GLU A 286 21.34 -14.02 16.64
C GLU A 286 21.86 -13.17 17.81
N LEU A 287 22.49 -12.01 17.55
CA LEU A 287 22.96 -11.11 18.58
C LEU A 287 21.78 -10.41 19.29
N PRO A 288 21.87 -10.12 20.59
CA PRO A 288 20.80 -9.47 21.33
C PRO A 288 20.56 -8.04 20.84
N ASN A 289 19.29 -7.62 20.89
CA ASN A 289 18.83 -6.29 20.50
C ASN A 289 19.25 -5.87 19.08
N THR A 290 19.28 -6.83 18.16
CA THR A 290 19.50 -6.59 16.74
C THR A 290 18.21 -6.71 15.94
N GLY A 291 18.22 -6.18 14.73
CA GLY A 291 17.16 -6.42 13.78
C GLY A 291 17.55 -6.02 12.38
N ILE A 292 16.62 -6.29 11.46
CA ILE A 292 16.72 -5.94 10.06
C ILE A 292 15.37 -5.37 9.61
N PHE A 293 15.40 -4.32 8.80
CA PHE A 293 14.19 -3.77 8.20
C PHE A 293 14.52 -2.96 6.95
N ARG A 294 13.47 -2.60 6.21
CA ARG A 294 13.57 -1.75 5.04
C ARG A 294 13.28 -0.30 5.39
N VAL A 295 14.23 0.58 5.10
CA VAL A 295 14.02 2.03 5.16
C VAL A 295 13.48 2.53 3.84
N LEU A 296 12.30 3.14 3.90
CA LEU A 296 11.58 3.64 2.74
C LEU A 296 11.82 5.15 2.54
N PRO A 297 11.71 5.65 1.31
CA PRO A 297 11.63 7.08 1.03
C PRO A 297 10.51 7.74 1.83
N TYR A 298 10.74 8.96 2.34
CA TYR A 298 9.76 9.66 3.16
C TYR A 298 8.41 9.83 2.42
N LEU A 299 8.46 10.09 1.11
CA LEU A 299 7.29 10.24 0.23
C LEU A 299 6.34 9.03 0.29
N THR A 300 6.84 7.84 0.61
CA THR A 300 6.03 6.62 0.73
C THR A 300 5.00 6.71 1.86
N TYR A 301 5.31 7.46 2.92
CA TYR A 301 4.41 7.64 4.06
C TYR A 301 3.39 8.76 3.84
N TYR A 302 3.60 9.61 2.84
CA TYR A 302 2.74 10.76 2.56
C TYR A 302 1.87 10.53 1.33
N ARG A 303 0.66 11.09 1.37
CA ARG A 303 -0.21 11.14 0.21
C ARG A 303 0.35 12.19 -0.76
N PRO A 304 0.52 11.88 -2.06
CA PRO A 304 0.85 12.90 -3.05
C PRO A 304 -0.25 13.99 -3.12
N PRO A 305 0.12 15.27 -3.23
CA PRO A 305 -0.87 16.35 -3.32
C PRO A 305 -1.78 16.13 -4.53
N ASN A 306 -3.02 16.60 -4.44
CA ASN A 306 -4.01 16.54 -5.53
C ASN A 306 -4.38 15.11 -5.97
N THR A 307 -4.30 14.13 -5.06
CA THR A 307 -4.77 12.75 -5.31
C THR A 307 -5.89 12.36 -4.35
N LEU A 308 -6.94 11.64 -4.72
CA LEU A 308 -7.91 11.20 -3.69
C LEU A 308 -7.34 10.02 -2.88
N ARG A 309 -7.44 10.07 -1.55
CA ARG A 309 -7.12 8.94 -0.66
C ARG A 309 -8.26 8.69 0.32
N ASN A 310 -8.59 7.43 0.57
CA ASN A 310 -9.58 7.09 1.59
C ASN A 310 -8.92 7.14 2.98
N ARG A 311 -9.46 7.95 3.90
CA ARG A 311 -8.92 8.09 5.27
C ARG A 311 -9.12 6.85 6.15
N LEU A 312 -10.01 5.94 5.76
CA LEU A 312 -10.20 4.65 6.45
C LEU A 312 -9.22 3.57 5.96
N GLN A 313 -8.48 3.80 4.86
CA GLN A 313 -7.46 2.85 4.42
C GLN A 313 -6.23 2.95 5.30
N THR A 314 -5.78 1.78 5.78
CA THR A 314 -4.58 1.62 6.59
C THR A 314 -3.36 2.24 5.90
N GLN A 315 -2.56 3.00 6.64
CA GLN A 315 -1.38 3.64 6.07
C GLN A 315 -0.22 2.64 5.94
N VAL A 316 0.80 3.00 5.15
CA VAL A 316 2.02 2.19 5.05
C VAL A 316 2.66 2.01 6.42
N SER A 317 2.68 3.07 7.25
CA SER A 317 3.21 3.01 8.62
C SER A 317 2.47 2.07 9.56
N ASP A 318 1.18 1.81 9.33
CA ASP A 318 0.41 0.93 10.22
C ASP A 318 0.48 -0.52 9.75
N ARG A 319 0.65 -0.74 8.43
CA ARG A 319 0.86 -2.08 7.84
C ARG A 319 2.30 -2.58 8.04
N TYR A 320 3.25 -1.67 7.93
CA TYR A 320 4.70 -1.90 8.06
C TYR A 320 5.26 -0.90 9.08
N PRO A 321 5.03 -1.14 10.38
CA PRO A 321 5.49 -0.24 11.43
C PRO A 321 7.00 -0.24 11.53
N PHE A 322 7.54 0.86 12.05
CA PHE A 322 8.96 0.97 12.37
C PHE A 322 9.36 -0.07 13.43
N PRO A 323 10.58 -0.63 13.36
CA PRO A 323 10.99 -1.67 14.28
C PRO A 323 11.11 -1.11 15.70
N SER A 324 10.72 -1.94 16.68
CA SER A 324 10.87 -1.60 18.09
C SER A 324 12.33 -1.65 18.52
N LEU A 325 12.75 -0.68 19.33
CA LEU A 325 14.07 -0.62 19.96
C LEU A 325 14.10 -1.25 21.36
N GLY A 326 12.93 -1.64 21.88
CA GLY A 326 12.85 -2.24 23.21
C GLY A 326 11.48 -2.78 23.57
N GLU A 327 11.31 -3.03 24.86
CA GLU A 327 10.06 -3.53 25.41
C GLU A 327 9.07 -2.39 25.61
N THR A 328 7.79 -2.71 25.53
CA THR A 328 6.71 -1.75 25.77
C THR A 328 6.59 -1.48 27.27
N GLN A 329 6.67 -0.22 27.67
CA GLN A 329 6.47 0.21 29.07
C GLN A 329 5.30 1.18 29.12
N GLY A 330 4.25 0.84 29.88
CA GLY A 330 3.08 1.72 30.06
C GLY A 330 2.35 2.13 28.77
N GLY A 331 2.44 1.31 27.71
CA GLY A 331 1.88 1.61 26.39
C GLY A 331 2.78 2.46 25.48
N PHE A 332 4.00 2.75 25.91
CA PHE A 332 5.05 3.37 25.09
C PHE A 332 6.05 2.32 24.59
N THR A 333 6.31 2.33 23.28
CA THR A 333 7.29 1.46 22.64
C THR A 333 8.25 2.32 21.82
N PRO A 334 9.53 2.43 22.21
CA PRO A 334 10.49 3.21 21.43
C PRO A 334 10.73 2.54 20.08
N SER A 335 10.77 3.31 19.00
CA SER A 335 10.88 2.76 17.64
C SER A 335 11.95 3.46 16.81
N LEU A 336 12.57 2.74 15.88
CA LEU A 336 13.52 3.32 14.94
C LEU A 336 12.76 3.88 13.74
N ALA A 337 12.24 5.09 13.89
CA ALA A 337 11.47 5.77 12.85
C ALA A 337 12.33 6.32 11.70
N LEU A 338 13.29 5.52 11.21
CA LEU A 338 14.27 5.90 10.20
C LEU A 338 13.62 5.92 8.81
N GLN A 339 13.82 7.02 8.09
CA GLN A 339 13.31 7.27 6.74
C GLN A 339 14.40 7.89 5.86
N LEU A 340 14.23 7.77 4.55
CA LEU A 340 15.12 8.41 3.58
C LEU A 340 14.51 9.74 3.10
N VAL A 341 15.19 10.86 3.37
CA VAL A 341 14.80 12.21 2.93
C VAL A 341 15.81 12.69 1.90
N GLY A 342 15.45 12.67 0.62
CA GLY A 342 16.42 12.83 -0.45
C GLY A 342 17.42 11.67 -0.43
N ASP A 343 18.72 11.98 -0.33
CA ASP A 343 19.80 11.01 -0.19
C ASP A 343 20.34 10.91 1.25
N ARG A 344 19.53 11.30 2.25
CA ARG A 344 19.95 11.35 3.66
C ARG A 344 19.07 10.47 4.54
N PHE A 345 19.69 9.73 5.45
CA PHE A 345 18.99 9.06 6.54
C PHE A 345 18.56 10.09 7.58
N ALA A 346 17.29 10.06 7.98
CA ALA A 346 16.75 10.92 9.02
C ALA A 346 15.74 10.13 9.86
N ILE A 347 15.71 10.39 11.18
CA ILE A 347 14.66 9.83 12.04
C ILE A 347 13.46 10.76 11.99
N LYS A 348 12.29 10.20 11.66
CA LYS A 348 11.01 10.90 11.67
C LYS A 348 10.69 11.31 13.12
N PRO A 349 10.71 12.62 13.43
CA PRO A 349 10.49 13.04 14.79
C PRO A 349 8.99 13.13 15.09
N GLN A 350 8.55 12.67 16.26
CA GLN A 350 7.18 12.79 16.74
C GLN A 350 7.15 13.64 18.00
N GLY A 351 6.19 14.57 18.12
CA GLY A 351 6.12 15.44 19.31
C GLY A 351 7.44 16.16 19.63
N ALA A 352 8.02 15.85 20.80
CA ALA A 352 9.28 16.40 21.29
C ALA A 352 10.52 15.53 20.98
N ASP A 353 10.35 14.43 20.26
CA ASP A 353 11.44 13.53 19.89
C ASP A 353 12.52 14.27 19.10
N TYR A 354 13.76 13.90 19.40
CA TYR A 354 14.90 14.29 18.60
C TYR A 354 15.96 13.21 18.65
N SER A 355 16.82 13.25 17.65
CA SER A 355 17.94 12.35 17.55
C SER A 355 19.07 13.07 16.87
N PHE A 356 20.24 12.50 17.02
CA PHE A 356 21.43 12.94 16.32
C PHE A 356 22.27 11.74 15.96
N MET A 357 22.93 11.83 14.82
CA MET A 357 23.67 10.72 14.26
C MET A 357 25.00 11.16 13.64
N VAL A 358 25.91 10.22 13.58
CA VAL A 358 27.23 10.39 13.00
C VAL A 358 27.57 9.18 12.13
N ASP A 359 28.16 9.44 10.97
CA ASP A 359 28.75 8.41 10.13
C ASP A 359 30.13 8.02 10.69
N LEU A 360 30.30 6.74 11.01
CA LEU A 360 31.56 6.17 11.47
C LEU A 360 32.39 5.58 10.31
N GLY A 361 31.88 5.60 9.09
CA GLY A 361 32.47 4.95 7.92
C GLY A 361 32.31 3.43 7.97
N ASP A 362 33.27 2.71 7.38
CA ASP A 362 33.25 1.25 7.31
C ASP A 362 33.69 0.58 8.62
N VAL A 363 32.85 0.67 9.65
CA VAL A 363 33.03 -0.01 10.94
C VAL A 363 31.98 -1.12 11.09
N PRO A 364 32.35 -2.40 11.18
CA PRO A 364 31.38 -3.48 11.40
C PRO A 364 30.55 -3.30 12.68
N LEU A 365 29.25 -3.61 12.61
CA LEU A 365 28.31 -3.44 13.74
C LEU A 365 28.69 -4.29 14.97
N GLU A 366 29.38 -5.40 14.75
CA GLU A 366 29.82 -6.34 15.80
C GLU A 366 30.95 -5.77 16.65
N LYS A 367 31.75 -4.84 16.10
CA LYS A 367 32.86 -4.19 16.81
C LYS A 367 32.41 -3.06 17.73
N LEU A 368 31.15 -2.64 17.61
CA LEU A 368 30.58 -1.57 18.43
C LEU A 368 29.93 -2.16 19.68
N ASP A 369 30.22 -1.53 20.82
CA ASP A 369 29.76 -1.92 22.15
C ASP A 369 29.12 -0.74 22.88
N GLY A 370 28.49 -1.00 24.03
CA GLY A 370 27.83 0.04 24.82
C GLY A 370 28.76 1.12 25.36
N LYS A 371 30.08 0.86 25.42
CA LYS A 371 31.12 1.82 25.80
C LYS A 371 31.70 2.60 24.62
N LEU A 372 31.29 2.27 23.39
CA LEU A 372 31.71 2.92 22.15
C LEU A 372 33.25 3.00 22.00
N GLN A 373 33.97 1.92 22.32
CA GLN A 373 35.44 1.94 22.33
C GLN A 373 36.05 2.20 20.93
N ALA A 374 35.36 1.76 19.87
CA ALA A 374 35.78 1.97 18.49
C ALA A 374 35.50 3.39 17.96
N VAL A 375 34.87 4.26 18.75
CA VAL A 375 34.54 5.64 18.39
C VAL A 375 35.59 6.60 18.95
N VAL A 376 35.98 7.61 18.17
CA VAL A 376 36.98 8.61 18.58
C VAL A 376 36.58 9.32 19.87
N SER A 377 37.55 9.56 20.77
CA SER A 377 37.28 9.95 22.15
C SER A 377 36.32 11.16 22.30
N PRO A 378 36.48 12.30 21.59
CA PRO A 378 35.55 13.42 21.76
C PRO A 378 34.11 13.08 21.40
N MET A 379 33.93 12.28 20.34
CA MET A 379 32.60 11.84 19.87
C MET A 379 31.98 10.83 20.85
N ARG A 380 32.79 9.88 21.34
CA ARG A 380 32.37 8.92 22.36
C ARG A 380 31.89 9.62 23.62
N GLU A 381 32.67 10.56 24.15
CA GLU A 381 32.30 11.30 25.37
C GLU A 381 31.01 12.10 25.17
N PHE A 382 30.82 12.70 24.00
CA PHE A 382 29.57 13.40 23.68
C PHE A 382 28.37 12.44 23.70
N PHE A 383 28.44 11.31 22.99
CA PHE A 383 27.34 10.36 22.91
C PHE A 383 27.00 9.71 24.25
N LEU A 384 27.97 9.45 25.13
CA LEU A 384 27.71 8.82 26.43
C LEU A 384 27.25 9.83 27.49
N ASN A 385 27.78 11.05 27.48
CA ASN A 385 27.57 12.01 28.57
C ASN A 385 26.60 13.14 28.24
N TYR A 386 26.11 13.26 27.00
CA TYR A 386 25.11 14.27 26.65
C TYR A 386 23.89 14.18 27.57
N GLN A 387 23.44 15.32 28.09
CA GLN A 387 22.31 15.42 29.01
C GLN A 387 21.18 16.19 28.34
N PRO A 388 20.03 15.55 28.11
CA PRO A 388 18.88 16.22 27.52
C PRO A 388 18.31 17.29 28.46
N PRO A 389 17.86 18.45 27.94
CA PRO A 389 17.18 19.44 28.75
C PRO A 389 15.91 18.88 29.40
N GLN A 390 15.61 19.31 30.63
CA GLN A 390 14.43 18.86 31.38
C GLN A 390 13.17 19.72 31.15
N GLN A 391 13.29 20.81 30.38
CA GLN A 391 12.20 21.72 30.05
C GLN A 391 11.72 21.51 28.62
N LEU A 392 10.40 21.47 28.39
CA LEU A 392 9.85 21.22 27.05
C LEU A 392 10.24 22.30 26.02
N GLU A 393 10.31 23.58 26.38
CA GLU A 393 10.81 24.61 25.45
C GLU A 393 12.27 24.39 25.10
N ALA A 394 13.10 24.05 26.08
CA ALA A 394 14.53 23.80 25.88
C ALA A 394 14.75 22.57 25.00
N LEU A 395 13.96 21.50 25.17
CA LEU A 395 13.95 20.32 24.30
C LEU A 395 13.63 20.69 22.85
N GLN A 396 12.67 21.58 22.62
CA GLN A 396 12.31 22.04 21.29
C GLN A 396 13.39 22.92 20.63
N VAL A 397 14.08 23.76 21.42
CA VAL A 397 15.25 24.52 20.96
C VAL A 397 16.38 23.57 20.58
N GLU A 398 16.64 22.58 21.42
CA GLU A 398 17.71 21.61 21.24
C GLU A 398 17.47 20.71 20.03
N ARG A 399 16.24 20.24 19.83
CA ARG A 399 15.82 19.55 18.60
C ARG A 399 16.15 20.36 17.34
N ARG A 400 15.87 21.66 17.35
CA ARG A 400 16.19 22.54 16.20
C ARG A 400 17.68 22.69 15.99
N ARG A 401 18.47 22.68 17.07
CA ARG A 401 19.92 22.70 17.03
C ARG A 401 20.48 21.53 16.21
N PHE A 402 19.98 20.31 16.44
CA PHE A 402 20.39 19.14 15.68
C PHE A 402 19.84 19.11 14.25
N ILE A 403 18.62 19.61 14.01
CA ILE A 403 18.06 19.68 12.65
C ILE A 403 18.82 20.69 11.78
N THR A 404 19.21 21.83 12.35
CA THR A 404 19.74 22.96 11.57
C THR A 404 21.26 23.07 11.59
N GLY A 405 21.94 22.38 12.52
CA GLY A 405 23.38 22.52 12.72
C GLY A 405 23.80 23.85 13.36
N LYS A 406 22.86 24.74 13.71
CA LYS A 406 23.16 26.08 14.25
C LYS A 406 23.59 26.00 15.71
N ASP A 407 24.44 26.92 16.16
CA ASP A 407 24.83 27.09 17.57
C ASP A 407 25.41 25.84 18.25
N GLN A 408 26.12 25.00 17.49
CA GLN A 408 26.79 23.79 18.00
C GLN A 408 28.24 24.08 18.41
N ASN A 409 28.44 24.53 19.65
CA ASN A 409 29.76 24.74 20.24
C ASN A 409 30.15 23.61 21.21
N TRP A 410 30.14 22.37 20.71
CA TRP A 410 30.40 21.17 21.53
C TRP A 410 31.88 20.76 21.59
N LYS A 411 32.80 21.62 21.10
CA LYS A 411 34.24 21.31 20.99
C LYS A 411 34.53 20.02 20.20
N LEU A 412 33.67 19.72 19.23
CA LEU A 412 33.84 18.61 18.31
C LEU A 412 34.41 19.13 16.99
N SER A 413 35.15 18.28 16.29
CA SER A 413 35.71 18.58 14.96
C SER A 413 34.66 18.64 13.85
N GLN A 414 33.46 18.14 14.11
CA GLN A 414 32.35 18.09 13.15
C GLN A 414 31.03 18.45 13.81
N VAL A 415 30.15 19.05 13.02
CA VAL A 415 28.75 19.33 13.36
C VAL A 415 28.01 17.99 13.41
N ILE A 416 27.24 17.75 14.49
CA ILE A 416 26.39 16.55 14.58
C ILE A 416 24.97 16.93 14.23
N LEU A 417 24.39 16.25 13.26
CA LEU A 417 23.06 16.56 12.74
C LEU A 417 22.06 15.47 13.10
N ALA A 418 20.77 15.80 12.94
CA ALA A 418 19.66 14.85 13.03
C ALA A 418 19.55 13.93 11.80
N ASP A 419 20.39 14.15 10.79
CA ASP A 419 20.45 13.38 9.56
C ASP A 419 21.91 13.15 9.12
N ALA A 420 22.11 12.15 8.26
CA ALA A 420 23.41 11.85 7.67
C ALA A 420 23.26 11.43 6.21
N GLN A 421 24.29 11.65 5.41
CA GLN A 421 24.32 11.19 4.01
C GLN A 421 24.18 9.67 3.97
N ALA A 422 23.29 9.15 3.12
CA ALA A 422 23.09 7.72 2.99
C ALA A 422 24.17 7.08 2.10
N GLU A 423 25.03 6.28 2.73
CA GLU A 423 26.16 5.61 2.10
C GLU A 423 26.09 4.11 2.42
N LEU A 424 26.23 3.29 1.37
CA LEU A 424 26.13 1.83 1.50
C LEU A 424 27.35 1.31 2.29
N ASN A 425 27.15 0.32 3.16
CA ASN A 425 28.20 -0.28 3.99
C ASN A 425 28.87 0.68 4.99
N HIS A 426 28.34 1.88 5.19
CA HIS A 426 28.76 2.76 6.27
C HIS A 426 27.94 2.50 7.53
N THR A 427 28.55 2.68 8.69
CA THR A 427 27.88 2.46 9.97
C THR A 427 27.59 3.79 10.64
N TYR A 428 26.32 3.98 10.99
CA TYR A 428 25.84 5.18 11.64
C TYR A 428 25.62 4.90 13.11
N LEU A 429 26.17 5.77 13.96
CA LEU A 429 25.88 5.80 15.38
C LEU A 429 24.80 6.85 15.63
N VAL A 430 23.76 6.47 16.37
CA VAL A 430 22.59 7.30 16.63
C VAL A 430 22.31 7.31 18.13
N ARG A 431 22.00 8.49 18.67
CA ARG A 431 21.33 8.60 19.97
C ARG A 431 19.92 9.15 19.72
N SER A 432 18.94 8.37 20.15
CA SER A 432 17.51 8.63 19.94
C SER A 432 16.85 8.92 21.27
N LEU A 433 16.26 10.10 21.40
CA LEU A 433 15.48 10.51 22.56
C LEU A 433 14.02 10.62 22.15
N GLN A 434 13.18 9.78 22.76
CA GLN A 434 11.76 9.69 22.44
C GLN A 434 10.91 9.98 23.67
N PHE A 435 9.80 10.69 23.48
CA PHE A 435 8.91 11.16 24.54
C PHE A 435 7.45 10.88 24.18
N GLN A 436 6.73 10.19 25.06
CA GLN A 436 5.28 10.06 24.96
C GLN A 436 4.60 11.28 25.58
N LEU A 437 4.12 12.19 24.73
CA LEU A 437 3.35 13.34 25.17
C LEU A 437 1.84 13.05 25.07
N PRO A 438 1.02 13.50 26.04
CA PRO A 438 -0.43 13.42 25.95
C PRO A 438 -0.98 14.07 24.67
N GLU A 439 -1.98 13.45 24.04
CA GLU A 439 -2.59 13.96 22.79
C GLU A 439 -3.09 15.40 22.91
N LYS A 440 -3.60 15.79 24.08
CA LYS A 440 -4.06 17.16 24.38
C LYS A 440 -2.97 18.22 24.19
N ILE A 441 -1.71 17.85 24.36
CA ILE A 441 -0.56 18.74 24.16
C ILE A 441 -0.19 18.82 22.67
N LEU A 442 -0.35 17.71 21.94
CA LEU A 442 -0.05 17.59 20.51
C LEU A 442 -1.12 18.24 19.61
N SER A 443 -2.39 18.24 20.03
CA SER A 443 -3.53 18.62 19.19
C SER A 443 -3.74 20.12 19.00
N ASN A 444 -3.03 21.00 19.74
CA ASN A 444 -3.21 22.47 19.72
C ASN A 444 -4.69 22.94 19.84
N THR A 445 -5.61 22.10 20.30
CA THR A 445 -7.02 22.43 20.47
C THR A 445 -7.20 23.35 21.68
N PRO A 446 -7.87 24.52 21.53
CA PRO A 446 -8.18 25.38 22.67
C PRO A 446 -9.06 24.63 23.66
N ILE A 447 -8.70 24.70 24.95
CA ILE A 447 -9.33 23.95 26.02
C ILE A 447 -10.59 24.72 26.42
N SER A 448 -11.78 24.28 25.99
CA SER A 448 -13.06 24.93 26.35
C SER A 448 -13.55 24.62 27.78
N GLN A 449 -12.70 24.05 28.64
CA GLN A 449 -13.06 23.72 30.02
C GLN A 449 -12.05 24.35 31.00
N PRO A 450 -12.52 24.95 32.11
CA PRO A 450 -11.61 25.51 33.11
C PRO A 450 -10.87 24.37 33.83
N LYS A 451 -9.53 24.42 33.75
CA LYS A 451 -8.54 23.52 34.38
C LYS A 451 -8.65 22.02 34.09
N PRO A 452 -7.95 21.50 33.06
CA PRO A 452 -7.61 20.09 33.02
C PRO A 452 -6.45 19.84 33.99
N ARG A 453 -6.72 19.26 35.16
CA ARG A 453 -5.67 18.55 35.90
C ARG A 453 -5.19 17.41 34.98
N LEU A 454 -3.91 17.42 34.60
CA LEU A 454 -3.26 16.20 34.13
C LEU A 454 -3.41 15.18 35.25
N ASP A 455 -4.01 14.03 34.95
CA ASP A 455 -4.13 12.96 35.92
C ASP A 455 -2.71 12.56 36.37
N PRO A 456 -2.39 12.55 37.67
CA PRO A 456 -1.07 12.15 38.16
C PRO A 456 -0.71 10.69 37.83
N SER A 457 -1.68 9.91 37.31
CA SER A 457 -1.49 8.56 36.77
C SER A 457 -1.01 8.51 35.31
N GLN A 458 -1.01 9.63 34.56
CA GLN A 458 -0.34 9.71 33.25
C GLN A 458 1.15 9.91 33.46
N GLN A 459 1.83 8.83 33.85
CA GLN A 459 3.28 8.80 33.89
C GLN A 459 3.81 9.05 32.47
N LEU A 460 4.66 10.06 32.34
CA LEU A 460 5.28 10.38 31.06
C LEU A 460 6.34 9.35 30.78
N HIS A 461 6.15 8.58 29.73
CA HIS A 461 7.13 7.63 29.27
C HIS A 461 8.11 8.30 28.32
N SER A 462 9.38 7.99 28.48
CA SER A 462 10.45 8.46 27.61
C SER A 462 11.50 7.37 27.45
N SER A 463 12.42 7.55 26.51
CA SER A 463 13.56 6.66 26.34
C SER A 463 14.76 7.41 25.79
N ASP A 464 15.95 6.97 26.20
CA ASP A 464 17.23 7.42 25.67
C ASP A 464 18.07 6.21 25.25
N ILE A 465 18.19 6.03 23.94
CA ILE A 465 18.77 4.84 23.35
C ILE A 465 19.92 5.22 22.43
N ILE A 466 21.08 4.61 22.66
CA ILE A 466 22.20 4.61 21.73
C ILE A 466 22.10 3.34 20.89
N LEU A 467 22.00 3.51 19.58
CA LEU A 467 21.91 2.42 18.61
C LEU A 467 22.83 2.68 17.43
N THR A 468 23.07 1.64 16.67
CA THR A 468 23.80 1.72 15.40
C THR A 468 23.02 1.07 14.30
N PHE A 469 23.24 1.54 13.08
CA PHE A 469 22.67 0.90 11.91
C PHE A 469 23.63 0.96 10.72
N ARG A 470 23.52 -0.02 9.82
CA ARG A 470 24.33 -0.14 8.61
C ARG A 470 23.44 -0.55 7.44
N PRO A 471 23.29 0.28 6.38
CA PRO A 471 22.67 -0.16 5.15
C PRO A 471 23.54 -1.21 4.45
N VAL A 472 22.96 -2.36 4.18
CA VAL A 472 23.64 -3.51 3.56
C VAL A 472 23.23 -3.75 2.11
N ARG A 473 22.11 -3.16 1.68
CA ARG A 473 21.62 -3.24 0.30
C ARG A 473 20.86 -1.98 -0.08
N ARG A 474 21.10 -1.46 -1.28
CA ARG A 474 20.27 -0.45 -1.94
C ARG A 474 19.39 -1.12 -3.00
N ARG A 475 18.10 -0.80 -3.02
CA ARG A 475 17.15 -1.31 -4.01
C ARG A 475 16.94 -0.31 -5.15
N SER A 476 16.35 -0.79 -6.25
CA SER A 476 16.06 0.01 -7.45
C SER A 476 15.06 1.15 -7.22
N ASP A 477 14.21 1.04 -6.20
CA ASP A 477 13.28 2.08 -5.77
C ASP A 477 13.91 3.15 -4.86
N GLY A 478 15.22 3.05 -4.60
CA GLY A 478 15.96 3.94 -3.72
C GLY A 478 15.88 3.60 -2.22
N SER A 479 15.10 2.59 -1.84
CA SER A 479 15.05 2.11 -0.45
C SER A 479 16.32 1.35 -0.05
N TYR A 480 16.55 1.23 1.26
CA TYR A 480 17.69 0.50 1.82
C TYR A 480 17.23 -0.64 2.72
N THR A 481 17.92 -1.78 2.66
CA THR A 481 17.89 -2.77 3.74
C THR A 481 18.92 -2.37 4.77
N ILE A 482 18.51 -2.31 6.04
CA ILE A 482 19.34 -1.86 7.15
C ILE A 482 19.38 -2.94 8.23
N LEU A 483 20.60 -3.27 8.64
CA LEU A 483 20.87 -3.96 9.90
C LEU A 483 21.00 -2.93 11.01
N TRP A 484 20.43 -3.18 12.17
CA TRP A 484 20.56 -2.30 13.32
C TRP A 484 20.80 -3.07 14.60
N ARG A 485 21.37 -2.38 15.59
CA ARG A 485 21.65 -2.91 16.93
C ARG A 485 21.56 -1.81 17.98
N VAL A 486 20.86 -2.09 19.07
CA VAL A 486 20.92 -1.24 20.28
C VAL A 486 22.19 -1.55 21.05
N LEU A 487 23.00 -0.52 21.32
CA LEU A 487 24.27 -0.64 22.02
C LEU A 487 24.15 -0.32 23.50
N ASN A 488 23.36 0.69 23.86
CA ASN A 488 23.20 1.14 25.23
C ASN A 488 21.82 1.79 25.44
N ARG A 489 21.29 1.65 26.66
CA ARG A 489 20.10 2.36 27.12
C ARG A 489 20.51 3.22 28.30
N LEU A 490 20.33 4.52 28.16
CA LEU A 490 20.65 5.50 29.18
C LEU A 490 19.43 5.79 30.05
N PRO A 491 19.59 6.46 31.21
CA PRO A 491 18.47 6.82 32.06
C PRO A 491 17.42 7.64 31.29
N ASP A 492 16.15 7.29 31.47
CA ASP A 492 15.05 7.91 30.74
C ASP A 492 14.90 9.41 31.08
N PRO A 493 14.85 10.30 30.07
CA PRO A 493 14.84 11.73 30.29
C PRO A 493 13.50 12.20 30.85
N GLN A 494 13.56 13.06 31.87
CA GLN A 494 12.36 13.58 32.54
C GLN A 494 12.03 14.98 32.04
N ILE A 495 10.73 15.30 31.97
CA ILE A 495 10.25 16.65 31.65
C ILE A 495 9.54 17.22 32.89
N GLU A 496 10.19 18.17 33.56
CA GLU A 496 9.73 18.67 34.87
C GLU A 496 8.54 19.63 34.77
N ASN A 497 8.40 20.37 33.67
CA ASN A 497 7.50 21.53 33.58
C ASN A 497 6.19 21.30 32.80
N LEU A 498 5.83 20.07 32.46
CA LEU A 498 4.63 19.77 31.65
C LEU A 498 3.32 20.26 32.29
N GLN A 499 3.20 20.21 33.62
CA GLN A 499 2.02 20.70 34.34
C GLN A 499 1.89 22.22 34.28
N SER A 500 3.01 22.95 34.39
CA SER A 500 3.01 24.42 34.36
C SER A 500 2.65 25.02 32.99
N GLN A 501 3.01 24.35 31.90
CA GLN A 501 2.66 24.77 30.54
C GLN A 501 1.22 24.45 30.14
N ALA A 502 0.58 23.46 30.78
CA ALA A 502 -0.85 23.25 30.63
C ALA A 502 -1.67 24.36 31.32
N ILE A 503 -1.10 25.00 32.35
CA ILE A 503 -1.73 26.04 33.17
C ILE A 503 -1.56 27.45 32.56
N ASN A 504 -0.41 27.76 31.94
CA ASN A 504 -0.19 29.05 31.26
C ASN A 504 -0.90 29.18 29.88
N ARG A 505 -1.95 28.39 29.64
CA ARG A 505 -2.77 28.38 28.41
C ARG A 505 -4.20 28.90 28.64
N GLU A 506 -4.48 29.46 29.82
CA GLU A 506 -5.58 30.41 30.07
C GLU A 506 -5.12 31.83 29.72
#